data_AF-A0A3D3TJT8-F1
#
_entry.id   AF-A0A3D3TJT8-F1
#
_cell.length_a   1.000
_cell.length_b   1.000
_cell.length_c   1.000
_cell.angle_alpha   90.00
_cell.angle_beta   90.00
_cell.angle_gamma   90.00
#
_symmetry.space_group_name_H-M   'P 1'
#
loop_
_entity.id
_entity.type
_entity.pdbx_description
1 polymer ?
#
loop_
_entity_poly.entity_id
_entity_poly.type
_entity_poly.pdbx_seq_one_letter_code
_entity_poly.pdbx_strand_id
1 'polypeptide(L)'
;MRSRIELPELKCRKRLSIVIVLLVLSTTCLGVIEIDFFGVSTCQECLEAEMMIDSLRYEVKEAVLVNKFMLSEAKNQELKLKYAKVYGLSESEFDLYPMIFIGKDAFTPSNTTPDSLLESMINYSQEERDKKLEEIEALDEDVSQRITERYDQFSIFVVLGAGLIDGINPCAFVVLIFLVSYLYYVGRGRNEILIAGIFFAIGIFAAYLAMGTGLLGAVGYVESVSRVFQLVFYPAMAVFTGVLAILSVVDFYRMRYKNKKAILELSPGLKKKTHEIIRKNARAKTIWIASLVAGILVSFVEFMCTGQVYLPT
;
A
#
# COMPACT_ATOMS: atom_id res chain seq x y z
N MET A 1 25.88 75.48 42.69
CA MET A 1 26.07 74.61 43.86
C MET A 1 27.06 73.54 43.45
N ARG A 2 28.37 73.73 43.61
CA ARG A 2 29.14 73.68 44.86
C ARG A 2 28.99 72.33 45.58
N SER A 3 29.92 71.44 45.22
CA SER A 3 30.72 70.56 46.09
C SER A 3 30.02 69.50 46.93
N ARG A 4 30.42 68.24 46.75
CA ARG A 4 31.42 67.49 47.56
C ARG A 4 31.37 66.01 47.10
N ILE A 5 32.38 65.15 47.10
CA ILE A 5 33.82 65.06 47.47
C ILE A 5 34.19 63.65 46.93
N GLU A 6 35.16 63.44 46.01
CA GLU A 6 36.60 63.18 46.24
C GLU A 6 36.89 62.02 47.23
N LEU A 7 37.74 60.99 47.05
CA LEU A 7 39.00 60.71 46.34
C LEU A 7 39.31 59.17 46.63
N PRO A 8 40.53 58.60 46.45
CA PRO A 8 41.09 57.91 45.27
C PRO A 8 41.51 56.44 45.61
N GLU A 9 42.03 55.58 44.72
CA GLU A 9 43.46 55.50 44.36
C GLU A 9 43.63 54.47 43.23
N LEU A 10 44.18 54.93 42.11
CA LEU A 10 44.91 54.07 41.18
C LEU A 10 46.17 53.55 41.88
N LYS A 11 46.45 52.25 41.78
CA LYS A 11 47.84 51.79 41.76
C LYS A 11 48.08 50.80 40.63
N CYS A 12 48.65 51.35 39.57
CA CYS A 12 49.28 50.65 38.48
C CYS A 12 50.40 49.74 39.00
N ARG A 13 50.34 48.42 38.74
CA ARG A 13 51.55 47.63 38.58
C ARG A 13 51.32 46.36 37.75
N LYS A 14 51.95 46.38 36.56
CA LYS A 14 52.30 45.26 35.68
C LYS A 14 52.39 43.89 36.39
N ARG A 15 51.62 42.91 35.91
CA ARG A 15 52.11 41.63 35.34
C ARG A 15 50.94 40.65 35.16
N LEU A 16 50.66 40.33 33.90
CA LEU A 16 50.54 38.96 33.38
C LEU A 16 50.04 37.90 34.37
N SER A 17 48.75 37.53 34.31
CA SER A 17 48.25 36.16 34.52
C SER A 17 46.74 36.07 34.27
N ILE A 18 46.39 35.46 33.14
CA ILE A 18 45.36 34.42 33.00
C ILE A 18 44.11 34.59 33.88
N VAL A 19 43.04 35.17 33.31
CA VAL A 19 41.67 34.72 33.59
C VAL A 19 40.93 34.68 32.26
N ILE A 20 41.05 33.54 31.59
CA ILE A 20 40.11 33.11 30.55
C ILE A 20 38.77 32.95 31.27
N VAL A 21 37.84 33.87 30.99
CA VAL A 21 36.43 33.69 31.35
C VAL A 21 35.92 32.53 30.48
N LEU A 22 36.04 31.33 31.01
CA LEU A 22 35.32 30.14 30.57
C LEU A 22 33.83 30.41 30.81
N LEU A 23 33.21 31.09 29.85
CA LEU A 23 31.78 31.10 29.68
C LEU A 23 31.40 29.68 29.26
N VAL A 24 31.17 28.84 30.27
CA VAL A 24 30.52 27.54 30.12
C VAL A 24 29.11 27.85 29.63
N LEU A 25 28.94 27.91 28.31
CA LEU A 25 27.66 27.60 27.70
C LEU A 25 27.39 26.14 28.06
N SER A 26 26.64 25.96 29.15
CA SER A 26 25.83 24.78 29.33
C SER A 26 24.72 24.86 28.29
N THR A 27 25.05 24.52 27.04
CA THR A 27 24.04 23.97 26.13
C THR A 27 23.51 22.74 26.82
N THR A 28 22.35 22.87 27.46
CA THR A 28 21.50 21.72 27.73
C THR A 28 21.26 21.08 26.37
N CYS A 29 21.98 20.00 26.10
CA CYS A 29 21.68 19.12 24.97
C CYS A 29 20.29 18.58 25.28
N LEU A 30 19.23 19.16 24.70
CA LEU A 30 17.97 18.44 24.67
C LEU A 30 18.27 17.18 23.87
N GLY A 31 18.16 16.02 24.52
CA GLY A 31 18.18 14.75 23.81
C GLY A 31 17.14 14.80 22.70
N VAL A 32 17.50 14.29 21.53
CA VAL A 32 16.56 14.07 20.43
C VAL A 32 16.38 12.56 20.34
N ILE A 33 15.13 12.10 20.41
CA ILE A 33 14.76 10.71 20.21
C ILE A 33 14.51 10.54 18.72
N GLU A 34 15.36 9.79 18.04
CA GLU A 34 15.19 9.45 16.63
C GLU A 34 14.45 8.12 16.51
N ILE A 35 13.36 8.13 15.74
CA ILE A 35 12.53 6.96 15.45
C ILE A 35 12.61 6.71 13.96
N ASP A 36 13.10 5.53 13.56
CA ASP A 36 13.11 5.11 12.16
C ASP A 36 11.85 4.27 11.90
N PHE A 37 10.96 4.79 11.05
CA PHE A 37 9.65 4.22 10.75
C PHE A 37 9.62 3.71 9.30
N PHE A 38 9.36 2.42 9.11
CA PHE A 38 9.17 1.80 7.80
C PHE A 38 7.71 1.41 7.63
N GLY A 39 7.08 1.91 6.57
CA GLY A 39 5.68 1.63 6.31
C GLY A 39 5.25 1.95 4.89
N VAL A 40 3.97 1.76 4.64
CA VAL A 40 3.28 2.19 3.40
C VAL A 40 2.14 3.13 3.77
N SER A 41 1.89 4.12 2.95
CA SER A 41 0.89 5.17 3.17
C SER A 41 -0.57 4.65 3.16
N THR A 42 -0.78 3.40 2.73
CA THR A 42 -2.08 2.76 2.55
C THR A 42 -2.48 1.82 3.70
N CYS A 43 -1.59 1.67 4.68
CA CYS A 43 -1.68 0.67 5.74
C CYS A 43 -2.36 1.25 6.97
N GLN A 44 -3.45 0.58 7.39
CA GLN A 44 -4.23 1.00 8.55
C GLN A 44 -3.39 0.90 9.82
N GLU A 45 -2.66 -0.20 10.00
CA GLU A 45 -1.77 -0.43 11.13
C GLU A 45 -0.64 0.62 11.18
N CYS A 46 -0.19 1.08 10.01
CA CYS A 46 0.81 2.14 9.86
C CYS A 46 0.26 3.49 10.29
N LEU A 47 -0.98 3.81 9.92
CA LEU A 47 -1.67 5.00 10.38
C LEU A 47 -1.89 4.99 11.90
N GLU A 48 -2.31 3.85 12.45
CA GLU A 48 -2.51 3.67 13.89
C GLU A 48 -1.20 3.86 14.67
N ALA A 49 -0.10 3.26 14.20
CA ALA A 49 1.22 3.44 14.78
C ALA A 49 1.71 4.89 14.70
N GLU A 50 1.49 5.59 13.59
CA GLU A 50 1.85 7.00 13.47
C GLU A 50 1.08 7.87 14.47
N MET A 51 -0.23 7.64 14.63
CA MET A 51 -1.05 8.35 15.63
C MET A 51 -0.57 8.05 17.05
N MET A 52 -0.19 6.79 17.32
CA MET A 52 0.35 6.37 18.61
C MET A 52 1.64 7.10 18.93
N ILE A 53 2.60 7.13 18.00
CA ILE A 53 3.85 7.88 18.15
C ILE A 53 3.53 9.36 18.41
N ASP A 54 2.67 9.99 17.60
CA ASP A 54 2.37 11.42 17.75
C ASP A 54 1.73 11.77 19.10
N SER A 55 0.90 10.87 19.65
CA SER A 55 0.35 11.02 21.00
C SER A 55 1.44 10.93 22.08
N LEU A 56 2.35 9.95 21.98
CA LEU A 56 3.41 9.72 22.97
C LEU A 56 4.47 10.83 22.99
N ARG A 57 4.60 11.62 21.90
CA ARG A 57 5.50 12.78 21.84
C ARG A 57 5.25 13.81 22.94
N TYR A 58 4.02 13.89 23.46
CA TYR A 58 3.67 14.82 24.53
C TYR A 58 3.99 14.30 25.94
N GLU A 59 4.30 13.01 26.08
CA GLU A 59 4.63 12.37 27.36
C GLU A 59 6.13 12.36 27.65
N VAL A 60 6.96 12.61 26.63
CA VAL A 60 8.41 12.62 26.71
C VAL A 60 8.94 14.06 26.72
N LYS A 61 10.04 14.33 27.43
CA LYS A 61 10.58 15.69 27.59
C LYS A 61 11.49 16.09 26.44
N GLU A 62 12.11 15.10 25.83
CA GLU A 62 13.01 15.16 24.69
C GLU A 62 12.25 15.43 23.38
N ALA A 63 12.94 16.03 22.40
CA ALA A 63 12.34 16.24 21.09
C ALA A 63 12.29 14.92 20.32
N VAL A 64 11.15 14.55 19.75
CA VAL A 64 11.01 13.32 18.96
C VAL A 64 11.06 13.64 17.46
N LEU A 65 12.02 13.03 16.76
CA LEU A 65 12.19 13.08 15.32
C LEU A 65 11.82 11.72 14.71
N VAL A 66 10.85 11.71 13.79
CA VAL A 66 10.42 10.48 13.10
C VAL A 66 10.92 10.50 11.66
N ASN A 67 11.88 9.64 11.36
CA ASN A 67 12.39 9.40 10.01
C ASN A 67 11.49 8.38 9.32
N LYS A 68 10.69 8.83 8.35
CA LYS A 68 9.76 7.96 7.63
C LYS A 68 10.37 7.44 6.33
N PHE A 69 10.53 6.12 6.24
CA PHE A 69 11.01 5.41 5.07
C PHE A 69 9.83 4.68 4.40
N MET A 70 9.36 5.25 3.29
CA MET A 70 8.23 4.66 2.54
C MET A 70 8.70 3.46 1.73
N LEU A 71 8.09 2.30 1.95
CA LEU A 71 8.42 1.05 1.24
C LEU A 71 7.94 1.02 -0.21
N SER A 72 7.30 2.09 -0.68
CA SER A 72 7.05 2.38 -2.08
C SER A 72 8.36 2.59 -2.87
N GLU A 73 9.47 2.93 -2.20
CA GLU A 73 10.79 3.07 -2.80
C GLU A 73 11.64 1.79 -2.63
N ALA A 74 12.20 1.27 -3.73
CA ALA A 74 13.01 0.05 -3.72
C ALA A 74 14.21 0.13 -2.77
N LYS A 75 14.85 1.31 -2.66
CA LYS A 75 15.97 1.55 -1.74
C LYS A 75 15.56 1.37 -0.27
N ASN A 76 14.35 1.80 0.08
CA ASN A 76 13.84 1.67 1.45
C ASN A 76 13.45 0.23 1.78
N GLN A 77 13.05 -0.57 0.79
CA GLN A 77 12.82 -2.01 0.97
C GLN A 77 14.12 -2.74 1.32
N GLU A 78 15.21 -2.43 0.63
CA GLU A 78 16.53 -2.98 0.96
C GLU A 78 16.99 -2.54 2.35
N LEU A 79 16.83 -1.25 2.67
CA LEU A 79 17.18 -0.70 3.98
C LEU A 79 16.39 -1.39 5.11
N LYS A 80 15.09 -1.61 4.92
CA LYS A 80 14.24 -2.34 5.88
C LYS A 80 14.79 -3.73 6.19
N LEU A 81 15.24 -4.46 5.16
CA LEU A 81 15.80 -5.80 5.33
C LEU A 81 17.11 -5.77 6.13
N LYS A 82 17.95 -4.74 5.93
CA LYS A 82 19.17 -4.54 6.74
C LYS A 82 18.82 -4.28 8.20
N TYR A 83 17.89 -3.38 8.48
CA TYR A 83 17.39 -3.13 9.84
C TYR A 83 16.85 -4.41 10.48
N ALA A 84 15.94 -5.13 9.81
CA ALA A 84 15.34 -6.35 10.35
C ALA A 84 16.39 -7.41 10.75
N LYS A 85 17.45 -7.58 9.94
CA LYS A 85 18.58 -8.47 10.26
C LYS A 85 19.36 -7.99 11.49
N VAL A 86 19.75 -6.72 11.53
CA VAL A 86 20.60 -6.16 12.60
C VAL A 86 19.91 -6.13 13.96
N TYR A 87 18.59 -5.94 13.96
CA TYR A 87 17.76 -6.00 15.16
C TYR A 87 17.30 -7.43 15.50
N GLY A 88 17.70 -8.44 14.71
CA GLY A 88 17.48 -9.86 15.02
C GLY A 88 16.04 -10.33 14.88
N LEU A 89 15.24 -9.68 14.02
CA LEU A 89 13.86 -10.11 13.73
C LEU A 89 13.85 -11.46 13.00
N SER A 90 12.79 -12.24 13.20
CA SER A 90 12.65 -13.51 12.49
C SER A 90 12.29 -13.30 11.01
N GLU A 91 12.67 -14.22 10.13
CA GLU A 91 12.37 -14.09 8.69
C GLU A 91 10.85 -14.00 8.40
N SER A 92 10.02 -14.58 9.27
CA SER A 92 8.55 -14.48 9.20
C SER A 92 8.00 -13.08 9.50
N GLU A 93 8.78 -12.24 10.17
CA GLU A 93 8.37 -10.87 10.52
C GLU A 93 8.85 -9.83 9.50
N PHE A 94 9.70 -10.23 8.54
CA PHE A 94 10.28 -9.30 7.56
C PHE A 94 9.22 -8.66 6.66
N ASP A 95 8.09 -9.33 6.46
CA ASP A 95 7.01 -8.85 5.60
C ASP A 95 5.92 -8.12 6.39
N LEU A 96 6.06 -8.01 7.71
CA LEU A 96 5.16 -7.22 8.56
C LEU A 96 5.57 -5.75 8.52
N TYR A 97 4.59 -4.86 8.45
CA TYR A 97 4.76 -3.41 8.55
C TYR A 97 3.52 -2.80 9.23
N PRO A 98 3.66 -1.69 9.98
CA PRO A 98 4.86 -0.87 10.10
C PRO A 98 5.97 -1.55 10.93
N MET A 99 7.23 -1.24 10.62
CA MET A 99 8.35 -1.52 11.51
C MET A 99 8.84 -0.22 12.11
N ILE A 100 9.05 -0.20 13.42
CA ILE A 100 9.44 0.99 14.17
C ILE A 100 10.72 0.64 14.92
N PHE A 101 11.76 1.44 14.76
CA PHE A 101 13.04 1.23 15.44
C PHE A 101 13.35 2.44 16.32
N ILE A 102 13.63 2.18 17.60
CA ILE A 102 13.91 3.21 18.62
C ILE A 102 15.13 2.76 19.42
N GLY A 103 16.27 3.43 19.24
CA GLY A 103 17.50 3.08 19.94
C GLY A 103 17.96 1.65 19.61
N LYS A 104 17.83 0.74 20.58
CA LYS A 104 18.13 -0.69 20.44
C LYS A 104 16.91 -1.58 20.16
N ASP A 105 15.71 -1.03 20.30
CA ASP A 105 14.46 -1.79 20.24
C ASP A 105 13.84 -1.75 18.84
N ALA A 106 13.16 -2.84 18.48
CA ALA A 106 12.43 -2.99 17.23
C ALA A 106 10.99 -3.43 17.50
N PHE A 107 10.05 -2.79 16.82
CA PHE A 107 8.63 -3.06 16.94
C PHE A 107 8.04 -3.44 15.58
N THR A 108 7.18 -4.45 15.61
CA THR A 108 6.36 -4.98 14.52
C THR A 108 4.88 -4.90 14.94
N PRO A 109 3.90 -5.08 14.03
CA PRO A 109 2.48 -5.07 14.39
C PRO A 109 2.13 -6.02 15.54
N SER A 110 2.89 -7.12 15.69
CA SER A 110 2.68 -8.16 16.69
C SER A 110 3.02 -7.73 18.12
N ASN A 111 3.96 -6.80 18.31
CA ASN A 111 4.50 -6.42 19.62
C ASN A 111 4.37 -4.91 19.92
N THR A 112 3.80 -4.13 19.00
CA THR A 112 3.65 -2.68 19.16
C THR A 112 2.51 -2.37 20.14
N THR A 113 2.86 -1.82 21.30
CA THR A 113 1.89 -1.29 22.28
C THR A 113 2.30 0.12 22.74
N PRO A 114 1.35 0.96 23.21
CA PRO A 114 1.68 2.30 23.70
C PRO A 114 2.72 2.29 24.82
N ASP A 115 2.57 1.37 25.78
CA ASP A 115 3.46 1.26 26.95
C ASP A 115 4.88 0.86 26.54
N SER A 116 5.02 -0.13 25.64
CA SER A 116 6.33 -0.60 25.18
C SER A 116 7.07 0.44 24.34
N LEU A 117 6.34 1.20 23.50
CA LEU A 117 6.92 2.31 22.74
C LEU A 117 7.38 3.43 23.66
N LEU A 118 6.55 3.81 24.64
CA LEU A 118 6.90 4.85 25.60
C LEU A 118 8.12 4.47 26.44
N GLU A 119 8.20 3.21 26.90
CA GLU A 119 9.34 2.72 27.65
C GLU A 119 10.64 2.80 26.84
N SER A 120 10.59 2.43 25.55
CA SER A 120 11.75 2.54 24.65
C SER A 120 12.14 3.99 24.37
N MET A 121 11.16 4.89 24.23
CA MET A 121 11.41 6.33 24.08
C MET A 121 12.07 6.93 25.34
N ILE A 122 11.64 6.53 26.54
CA ILE A 122 12.22 6.99 27.80
C ILE A 122 13.64 6.45 28.00
N ASN A 123 13.89 5.19 27.60
CA ASN A 123 15.19 4.53 27.71
C ASN A 123 16.08 4.74 26.48
N TYR A 124 15.75 5.71 25.62
CA TYR A 124 16.47 5.96 24.38
C TYR A 124 17.94 6.32 24.62
N SER A 125 18.82 5.71 23.83
CA SER A 125 20.25 6.01 23.80
C SER A 125 20.71 6.22 22.37
N GLN A 126 21.26 7.41 22.08
CA GLN A 126 21.85 7.73 20.78
C GLN A 126 23.03 6.79 20.46
N GLU A 127 23.86 6.46 21.45
CA GLU A 127 25.02 5.58 21.26
C GLU A 127 24.60 4.17 20.83
N GLU A 128 23.51 3.64 21.40
CA GLU A 128 22.98 2.33 21.00
C GLU A 128 22.46 2.35 19.55
N ARG A 129 21.80 3.45 19.15
CA ARG A 129 21.33 3.64 17.79
C ARG A 129 22.48 3.74 16.79
N ASP A 130 23.48 4.58 17.08
CA ASP A 130 24.60 4.82 16.17
C ASP A 130 25.38 3.51 15.91
N LYS A 131 25.57 2.68 16.95
CA LYS A 131 26.15 1.35 16.80
C LYS A 131 25.33 0.45 15.87
N LYS A 132 24.00 0.50 15.97
CA LYS A 132 23.11 -0.26 15.09
C LYS A 132 23.19 0.23 13.64
N LEU A 133 23.30 1.54 13.42
CA LEU A 133 23.48 2.11 12.09
C LEU A 133 24.80 1.70 11.44
N GLU A 134 25.90 1.67 12.20
CA GLU A 134 27.19 1.15 11.71
C GLU A 134 27.09 -0.33 11.30
N GLU A 135 26.40 -1.16 12.11
CA GLU A 135 26.12 -2.56 11.77
C GLU A 135 25.29 -2.69 10.48
N ILE A 136 24.32 -1.79 10.25
CA ILE A 136 23.47 -1.75 9.04
C ILE A 136 24.27 -1.38 7.79
N GLU A 137 25.14 -0.37 7.88
CA GLU A 137 25.97 0.07 6.75
C GLU A 137 27.00 -1.00 6.35
N ALA A 138 27.51 -1.78 7.30
CA ALA A 138 28.45 -2.87 7.04
C ALA A 138 27.84 -4.07 6.29
N LEU A 139 26.51 -4.16 6.19
CA LEU A 139 25.76 -5.29 5.59
C LEU A 139 25.59 -5.20 4.05
N ASP A 140 26.26 -4.26 3.39
CA ASP A 140 26.00 -3.87 1.99
C ASP A 140 26.19 -4.99 0.95
N GLU A 141 27.05 -5.98 1.19
CA GLU A 141 27.37 -7.03 0.18
C GLU A 141 26.44 -8.26 0.20
N ASP A 142 25.78 -8.58 1.32
CA ASP A 142 25.01 -9.84 1.49
C ASP A 142 23.51 -9.70 1.17
N VAL A 143 22.95 -8.49 1.25
CA VAL A 143 21.50 -8.27 1.07
C VAL A 143 21.07 -8.31 -0.40
N SER A 144 21.91 -7.82 -1.32
CA SER A 144 21.64 -7.85 -2.76
C SER A 144 21.51 -9.28 -3.32
N GLN A 145 22.30 -10.23 -2.80
CA GLN A 145 22.21 -11.64 -3.20
C GLN A 145 20.93 -12.31 -2.69
N ARG A 146 20.51 -12.03 -1.45
CA ARG A 146 19.26 -12.58 -0.89
C ARG A 146 17.98 -11.99 -1.49
N ILE A 147 17.98 -10.74 -1.93
CA ILE A 147 16.87 -10.18 -2.72
C ILE A 147 16.68 -11.03 -3.99
N THR A 148 17.79 -11.40 -4.65
CA THR A 148 17.77 -12.26 -5.84
C THR A 148 17.27 -13.68 -5.53
N GLU A 149 17.72 -14.29 -4.43
CA GLU A 149 17.22 -15.61 -3.98
C GLU A 149 15.72 -15.60 -3.59
N ARG A 150 15.22 -14.47 -3.08
CA ARG A 150 13.80 -14.29 -2.76
C ARG A 150 12.94 -14.11 -4.03
N TYR A 151 13.47 -13.52 -5.09
CA TYR A 151 12.77 -13.55 -6.39
C TYR A 151 12.69 -14.97 -6.97
N ASP A 152 13.68 -15.82 -6.69
CA ASP A 152 13.66 -17.24 -7.05
C ASP A 152 12.62 -18.06 -6.26
N GLN A 153 12.12 -17.55 -5.12
CA GLN A 153 11.01 -18.15 -4.36
C GLN A 153 9.64 -17.95 -5.02
N PHE A 154 9.49 -16.99 -5.95
CA PHE A 154 8.31 -16.90 -6.82
C PHE A 154 8.40 -17.97 -7.91
N SER A 155 8.35 -19.22 -7.47
CA SER A 155 8.32 -20.37 -8.35
C SER A 155 7.18 -20.22 -9.36
N ILE A 156 7.40 -20.61 -10.61
CA ILE A 156 6.39 -20.64 -11.67
C ILE A 156 5.06 -21.27 -11.19
N PHE A 157 5.13 -22.22 -10.26
CA PHE A 157 3.97 -22.87 -9.65
C PHE A 157 3.11 -21.93 -8.79
N VAL A 158 3.73 -20.98 -8.08
CA VAL A 158 3.01 -19.97 -7.28
C VAL A 158 2.23 -19.03 -8.21
N VAL A 159 2.88 -18.57 -9.28
CA VAL A 159 2.23 -17.70 -10.29
C VAL A 159 1.08 -18.43 -10.99
N LEU A 160 1.29 -19.69 -11.38
CA LEU A 160 0.24 -20.50 -11.98
C LEU A 160 -0.91 -20.77 -11.00
N GLY A 161 -0.62 -21.06 -9.73
CA GLY A 161 -1.62 -21.31 -8.69
C GLY A 161 -2.45 -20.05 -8.39
N ALA A 162 -1.79 -18.91 -8.19
CA ALA A 162 -2.45 -17.63 -7.96
C ALA A 162 -3.31 -17.22 -9.17
N GLY A 163 -2.79 -17.37 -10.39
CA GLY A 163 -3.53 -17.10 -11.62
C GLY A 163 -4.72 -18.04 -11.84
N LEU A 164 -4.63 -19.30 -11.41
CA LEU A 164 -5.76 -20.24 -11.49
C LEU A 164 -6.87 -19.88 -10.50
N ILE A 165 -6.50 -19.49 -9.28
CA ILE A 165 -7.45 -19.04 -8.26
C ILE A 165 -8.17 -17.78 -8.74
N ASP A 166 -7.42 -16.81 -9.27
CA ASP A 166 -7.99 -15.59 -9.85
C ASP A 166 -8.87 -15.88 -11.09
N GLY A 167 -8.47 -16.81 -11.95
CA GLY A 167 -9.27 -17.20 -13.12
C GLY A 167 -10.65 -17.79 -12.78
N ILE A 168 -10.86 -18.27 -11.56
CA ILE A 168 -12.15 -18.78 -11.06
C ILE A 168 -13.02 -17.62 -10.48
N ASN A 169 -12.54 -16.38 -10.52
CA ASN A 169 -13.27 -15.21 -10.09
C ASN A 169 -14.68 -15.18 -10.71
N PRO A 170 -15.75 -15.11 -9.90
CA PRO A 170 -17.12 -15.11 -10.39
C PRO A 170 -17.39 -14.05 -11.47
N CYS A 171 -16.69 -12.92 -11.44
CA CYS A 171 -16.85 -11.84 -12.42
C CYS A 171 -16.37 -12.27 -13.83
N ALA A 172 -15.11 -12.69 -13.97
CA ALA A 172 -14.55 -13.11 -15.24
C ALA A 172 -15.20 -14.41 -15.75
N PHE A 173 -15.44 -15.36 -14.86
CA PHE A 173 -15.99 -16.67 -15.20
C PHE A 173 -17.41 -16.58 -15.76
N VAL A 174 -18.29 -15.76 -15.14
CA VAL A 174 -19.66 -15.58 -15.62
C VAL A 174 -19.68 -14.94 -17.01
N VAL A 175 -18.83 -13.95 -17.27
CA VAL A 175 -18.77 -13.32 -18.60
C VAL A 175 -18.25 -14.30 -19.65
N LEU A 176 -17.24 -15.11 -19.33
CA LEU A 176 -16.74 -16.14 -20.24
C LEU A 176 -17.84 -17.17 -20.58
N ILE A 177 -18.54 -17.69 -19.58
CA ILE A 177 -19.66 -18.62 -19.81
C ILE A 177 -20.74 -17.97 -20.65
N PHE A 178 -21.11 -16.73 -20.35
CA PHE A 178 -22.12 -16.00 -21.12
C PHE A 178 -21.69 -15.81 -22.56
N LEU A 179 -20.43 -15.43 -22.81
CA LEU A 179 -19.84 -15.30 -24.13
C LEU A 179 -19.92 -16.63 -24.90
N VAL A 180 -19.44 -17.72 -24.30
CA VAL A 180 -19.46 -19.06 -24.94
C VAL A 180 -20.89 -19.51 -25.22
N SER A 181 -21.80 -19.37 -24.26
CA SER A 181 -23.22 -19.74 -24.39
C SER A 181 -23.91 -18.95 -25.49
N TYR A 182 -23.61 -17.65 -25.58
CA TYR A 182 -24.14 -16.77 -26.62
C TYR A 182 -23.62 -17.15 -28.01
N LEU A 183 -22.32 -17.37 -28.16
CA LEU A 183 -21.74 -17.76 -29.46
C LEU A 183 -22.27 -19.11 -29.93
N TYR A 184 -22.46 -20.04 -28.99
CA TYR A 184 -23.11 -21.31 -29.25
C TYR A 184 -24.57 -21.13 -29.70
N TYR A 185 -25.35 -20.30 -29.00
CA TYR A 185 -26.74 -20.00 -29.34
C TYR A 185 -26.91 -19.38 -30.74
N VAL A 186 -25.98 -18.50 -31.14
CA VAL A 186 -25.97 -17.87 -32.47
C VAL A 186 -25.53 -18.85 -33.59
N GLY A 187 -25.09 -20.05 -33.23
CA GLY A 187 -24.71 -21.10 -34.18
C GLY A 187 -23.31 -20.95 -34.75
N ARG A 188 -22.38 -20.35 -34.00
CA ARG A 188 -20.96 -20.27 -34.40
C ARG A 188 -20.28 -21.63 -34.31
N GLY A 189 -19.28 -21.85 -35.17
CA GLY A 189 -18.49 -23.08 -35.15
C GLY A 189 -17.67 -23.21 -33.86
N ARG A 190 -17.40 -24.45 -33.42
CA ARG A 190 -16.57 -24.72 -32.22
C ARG A 190 -15.20 -24.02 -32.28
N ASN A 191 -14.58 -23.96 -33.47
CA ASN A 191 -13.31 -23.29 -33.67
C ASN A 191 -13.41 -21.78 -33.49
N GLU A 192 -14.50 -21.14 -33.94
CA GLU A 192 -14.71 -19.71 -33.75
C GLU A 192 -14.93 -19.37 -32.27
N ILE A 193 -15.64 -20.25 -31.54
CA ILE A 193 -15.84 -20.12 -30.10
C ILE A 193 -14.51 -20.23 -29.35
N LEU A 194 -13.66 -21.21 -29.72
CA LEU A 194 -12.34 -21.38 -29.13
C LEU A 194 -11.45 -20.15 -29.38
N ILE A 195 -11.42 -19.64 -30.61
CA ILE A 195 -10.68 -18.42 -30.96
C ILE A 195 -11.20 -17.24 -30.13
N ALA A 196 -12.52 -17.06 -30.04
CA ALA A 196 -13.11 -16.01 -29.22
C ALA A 196 -12.70 -16.11 -27.75
N GLY A 197 -12.68 -17.31 -27.17
CA GLY A 197 -12.21 -17.55 -25.80
C GLY A 197 -10.72 -17.23 -25.60
N ILE A 198 -9.87 -17.61 -26.55
CA ILE A 198 -8.42 -17.28 -26.52
C ILE A 198 -8.21 -15.77 -26.56
N PHE A 199 -8.90 -15.06 -27.45
CA PHE A 199 -8.78 -13.60 -27.54
C PHE A 199 -9.34 -12.88 -26.30
N PHE A 200 -10.39 -13.42 -25.68
CA PHE A 200 -10.86 -12.95 -24.38
C PHE A 200 -9.77 -13.08 -23.30
N ALA A 201 -9.12 -14.24 -23.21
CA ALA A 201 -8.02 -14.47 -22.27
C ALA A 201 -6.79 -13.57 -22.56
N ILE A 202 -6.44 -13.36 -23.83
CA ILE A 202 -5.39 -12.42 -24.25
C ILE A 202 -5.75 -10.99 -23.81
N GLY A 203 -7.02 -10.60 -23.95
CA GLY A 203 -7.51 -9.30 -23.48
C GLY A 203 -7.32 -9.12 -21.97
N ILE A 204 -7.67 -10.13 -21.18
CA ILE A 204 -7.46 -10.13 -19.73
C ILE A 204 -5.97 -10.01 -19.40
N PHE A 205 -5.15 -10.88 -19.98
CA PHE A 205 -3.72 -10.89 -19.77
C PHE A 205 -3.07 -9.54 -20.12
N ALA A 206 -3.41 -8.95 -21.27
CA ALA A 206 -2.88 -7.67 -21.70
C ALA A 206 -3.31 -6.52 -20.77
N ALA A 207 -4.57 -6.52 -20.32
CA ALA A 207 -5.06 -5.52 -19.37
C ALA A 207 -4.33 -5.63 -18.02
N TYR A 208 -4.15 -6.83 -17.49
CA TYR A 208 -3.44 -7.04 -16.23
C TYR A 208 -1.96 -6.71 -16.33
N LEU A 209 -1.30 -7.08 -17.43
CA LEU A 209 0.08 -6.70 -17.69
C LEU A 209 0.24 -5.18 -17.78
N ALA A 210 -0.67 -4.50 -18.50
CA ALA A 210 -0.67 -3.05 -18.62
C ALA A 210 -0.97 -2.35 -17.29
N MET A 211 -1.91 -2.86 -16.50
CA MET A 211 -2.21 -2.32 -15.17
C MET A 211 -1.04 -2.54 -14.21
N GLY A 212 -0.43 -3.72 -14.19
CA GLY A 212 0.74 -4.00 -13.35
C GLY A 212 1.95 -3.13 -13.70
N THR A 213 2.30 -3.05 -14.99
CA THR A 213 3.41 -2.20 -15.47
C THR A 213 3.12 -0.70 -15.31
N GLY A 214 1.87 -0.28 -15.54
CA GLY A 214 1.43 1.10 -15.29
C GLY A 214 1.45 1.47 -13.80
N LEU A 215 1.06 0.53 -12.93
CA LEU A 215 1.07 0.74 -11.49
C LEU A 215 2.50 0.86 -10.95
N LEU A 216 3.43 0.03 -11.43
CA LEU A 216 4.87 0.13 -11.10
C LEU A 216 5.46 1.50 -11.45
N GLY A 217 5.04 2.10 -12.56
CA GLY A 217 5.47 3.46 -12.95
C GLY A 217 4.79 4.59 -12.15
N ALA A 218 3.65 4.31 -11.53
CA ALA A 218 2.84 5.29 -10.82
C ALA A 218 3.01 5.25 -9.29
N VAL A 219 3.78 4.30 -8.74
CA VAL A 219 3.91 4.03 -7.29
C VAL A 219 4.11 5.30 -6.44
N GLY A 220 4.89 6.28 -6.91
CA GLY A 220 5.10 7.55 -6.19
C GLY A 220 3.89 8.50 -6.13
N TYR A 221 2.91 8.36 -7.03
CA TYR A 221 1.65 9.12 -7.04
C TYR A 221 0.50 8.38 -6.34
N VAL A 222 0.68 7.09 -6.05
CA VAL A 222 -0.38 6.22 -5.51
C VAL A 222 -0.74 6.59 -4.07
N GLU A 223 0.15 7.23 -3.30
CA GLU A 223 -0.11 7.56 -1.88
C GLU A 223 -1.36 8.43 -1.69
N SER A 224 -1.51 9.47 -2.52
CA SER A 224 -2.67 10.38 -2.44
C SER A 224 -3.93 9.79 -3.09
N VAL A 225 -3.77 8.90 -4.06
CA VAL A 225 -4.88 8.25 -4.77
C VAL A 225 -5.47 7.11 -3.93
N SER A 226 -4.64 6.33 -3.27
CA SER A 226 -5.05 5.16 -2.50
C SER A 226 -5.94 5.53 -1.31
N ARG A 227 -5.64 6.62 -0.60
CA ARG A 227 -6.50 7.10 0.50
C ARG A 227 -7.91 7.48 0.03
N VAL A 228 -8.02 8.06 -1.17
CA VAL A 228 -9.32 8.37 -1.79
C VAL A 228 -10.05 7.09 -2.22
N PHE A 229 -9.33 6.11 -2.77
CA PHE A 229 -9.90 4.81 -3.11
C PHE A 229 -10.46 4.09 -1.87
N GLN A 230 -9.72 4.06 -0.76
CA GLN A 230 -10.17 3.43 0.48
C GLN A 230 -11.39 4.13 1.11
N LEU A 231 -11.36 5.47 1.22
CA LEU A 231 -12.40 6.22 1.92
C LEU A 231 -13.68 6.42 1.10
N VAL A 232 -13.57 6.44 -0.24
CA VAL A 232 -14.70 6.79 -1.10
C VAL A 232 -15.12 5.61 -1.96
N PHE A 233 -14.17 4.96 -2.64
CA PHE A 233 -14.50 3.94 -3.63
C PHE A 233 -14.99 2.64 -2.99
N TYR A 234 -14.35 2.18 -1.90
CA TYR A 234 -14.75 0.93 -1.24
C TYR A 234 -16.14 1.01 -0.60
N PRO A 235 -16.51 2.05 0.18
CA PRO A 235 -17.86 2.19 0.68
C PRO A 235 -18.88 2.36 -0.45
N ALA A 236 -18.54 3.10 -1.51
CA ALA A 236 -19.42 3.26 -2.66
C ALA A 236 -19.69 1.93 -3.38
N MET A 237 -18.67 1.10 -3.58
CA MET A 237 -18.80 -0.23 -4.17
C MET A 237 -19.58 -1.20 -3.27
N ALA A 238 -19.36 -1.15 -1.96
CA ALA A 238 -20.14 -1.94 -0.99
C ALA A 238 -21.63 -1.55 -1.02
N VAL A 239 -21.95 -0.26 -1.05
CA VAL A 239 -23.33 0.22 -1.19
C VAL A 239 -23.91 -0.18 -2.54
N PHE A 240 -23.17 -0.01 -3.64
CA PHE A 240 -23.62 -0.34 -4.99
C PHE A 240 -23.93 -1.83 -5.13
N THR A 241 -23.01 -2.70 -4.74
CA THR A 241 -23.19 -4.16 -4.76
C THR A 241 -24.29 -4.61 -3.79
N GLY A 242 -24.39 -3.98 -2.61
CA GLY A 242 -25.47 -4.21 -1.65
C GLY A 242 -26.86 -3.87 -2.22
N VAL A 243 -26.98 -2.74 -2.93
CA VAL A 243 -28.21 -2.36 -3.64
C VAL A 243 -28.54 -3.38 -4.74
N LEU A 244 -27.57 -3.80 -5.54
CA LEU A 244 -27.78 -4.82 -6.58
C LEU A 244 -28.22 -6.17 -5.98
N ALA A 245 -27.65 -6.56 -4.84
CA ALA A 245 -28.03 -7.78 -4.13
C ALA A 245 -29.49 -7.70 -3.64
N ILE A 246 -29.89 -6.60 -3.00
CA ILE A 246 -31.27 -6.39 -2.55
C ILE A 246 -32.23 -6.41 -3.75
N LEU A 247 -31.90 -5.69 -4.82
CA LEU A 247 -32.72 -5.66 -6.04
C LEU A 247 -32.85 -7.06 -6.68
N SER A 248 -31.80 -7.88 -6.64
CA SER A 248 -31.85 -9.26 -7.13
C SER A 248 -32.83 -10.13 -6.32
N VAL A 249 -32.86 -9.96 -4.99
CA VAL A 249 -33.84 -10.64 -4.11
C VAL A 249 -35.26 -10.14 -4.37
N VAL A 250 -35.44 -8.83 -4.55
CA VAL A 250 -36.74 -8.24 -4.90
C VAL A 250 -37.22 -8.78 -6.25
N ASP A 251 -36.33 -8.91 -7.23
CA ASP A 251 -36.66 -9.46 -8.55
C ASP A 251 -37.08 -10.92 -8.47
N PHE A 252 -36.37 -11.74 -7.68
CA PHE A 252 -36.79 -13.11 -7.39
C PHE A 252 -38.21 -13.16 -6.83
N TYR A 253 -38.52 -12.35 -5.82
CA TYR A 253 -39.85 -12.33 -5.22
C TYR A 253 -40.93 -11.83 -6.20
N ARG A 254 -40.60 -10.79 -6.98
CA ARG A 254 -41.51 -10.14 -7.93
C ARG A 254 -41.85 -11.05 -9.11
N MET A 255 -40.87 -11.82 -9.60
CA MET A 255 -41.06 -12.79 -10.66
C MET A 255 -41.77 -14.05 -10.15
N ARG A 256 -41.37 -14.58 -8.98
CA ARG A 256 -41.90 -15.85 -8.46
C ARG A 256 -43.31 -15.78 -7.89
N TYR A 257 -43.65 -14.68 -7.22
CA TYR A 257 -44.90 -14.54 -6.47
C TYR A 257 -45.84 -13.47 -7.03
N LYS A 258 -45.33 -12.45 -7.72
CA LYS A 258 -46.16 -11.35 -8.25
C LYS A 258 -46.35 -11.39 -9.77
N ASN A 259 -45.74 -12.35 -10.49
CA ASN A 259 -45.74 -12.44 -11.96
C ASN A 259 -45.42 -11.10 -12.65
N LYS A 260 -44.57 -10.29 -12.01
CA LYS A 260 -44.14 -8.97 -12.51
C LYS A 260 -42.71 -9.08 -13.03
N LYS A 261 -42.38 -8.23 -14.00
CA LYS A 261 -41.03 -8.15 -14.58
C LYS A 261 -39.99 -7.73 -13.54
N ALA A 262 -38.76 -8.22 -13.74
CA ALA A 262 -37.59 -7.81 -12.98
C ALA A 262 -37.36 -6.30 -13.13
N ILE A 263 -36.94 -5.66 -12.05
CA ILE A 263 -36.56 -4.25 -11.97
C ILE A 263 -35.18 -4.07 -12.62
N LEU A 264 -34.28 -5.04 -12.46
CA LEU A 264 -32.96 -5.06 -13.09
C LEU A 264 -33.02 -5.45 -14.59
N GLU A 265 -34.21 -5.68 -15.13
CA GLU A 265 -34.39 -5.94 -16.56
C GLU A 265 -34.01 -4.70 -17.37
N LEU A 266 -33.14 -4.86 -18.39
CA LEU A 266 -32.80 -3.77 -19.30
C LEU A 266 -34.07 -3.11 -19.87
N SER A 267 -34.07 -1.79 -19.94
CA SER A 267 -35.18 -1.02 -20.51
C SER A 267 -35.46 -1.47 -21.95
N PRO A 268 -36.72 -1.43 -22.41
CA PRO A 268 -37.11 -1.93 -23.73
C PRO A 268 -36.34 -1.25 -24.88
N GLY A 269 -35.98 0.02 -24.74
CA GLY A 269 -35.14 0.74 -25.70
C GLY A 269 -33.72 0.19 -25.77
N LEU A 270 -33.12 -0.13 -24.63
CA LEU A 270 -31.77 -0.70 -24.57
C LEU A 270 -31.78 -2.14 -25.10
N LYS A 271 -32.78 -2.94 -24.74
CA LYS A 271 -32.98 -4.29 -25.31
C LYS A 271 -33.05 -4.28 -26.83
N LYS A 272 -33.81 -3.34 -27.41
CA LYS A 272 -33.94 -3.23 -28.87
C LYS A 272 -32.61 -2.88 -29.52
N LYS A 273 -31.87 -1.91 -28.97
CA LYS A 273 -30.53 -1.55 -29.45
C LYS A 273 -29.55 -2.73 -29.36
N THR A 274 -29.53 -3.43 -28.23
CA THR A 274 -28.68 -4.60 -28.04
C THR A 274 -29.03 -5.70 -29.03
N HIS A 275 -30.32 -5.99 -29.25
CA HIS A 275 -30.75 -6.98 -30.25
C HIS A 275 -30.41 -6.58 -31.69
N GLU A 276 -30.50 -5.29 -32.04
CA GLU A 276 -30.10 -4.80 -33.37
C GLU A 276 -28.59 -4.91 -33.59
N ILE A 277 -27.78 -4.50 -32.62
CA ILE A 277 -26.32 -4.63 -32.66
C ILE A 277 -25.93 -6.11 -32.77
N ILE A 278 -26.55 -6.96 -31.93
CA ILE A 278 -26.37 -8.41 -31.98
C ILE A 278 -26.76 -8.94 -33.35
N ARG A 279 -27.93 -8.63 -33.89
CA ARG A 279 -28.37 -9.19 -35.18
C ARG A 279 -27.47 -8.76 -36.34
N LYS A 280 -26.98 -7.52 -36.33
CA LYS A 280 -26.06 -7.01 -37.35
C LYS A 280 -24.65 -7.61 -37.24
N ASN A 281 -24.15 -7.83 -36.03
CA ASN A 281 -22.76 -8.25 -35.79
C ASN A 281 -22.59 -9.73 -35.41
N ALA A 282 -23.70 -10.46 -35.21
CA ALA A 282 -23.73 -11.87 -34.82
C ALA A 282 -22.93 -12.79 -35.75
N ARG A 283 -22.78 -12.41 -37.03
CA ARG A 283 -22.01 -13.13 -38.05
C ARG A 283 -20.75 -12.39 -38.52
N ALA A 284 -20.36 -11.31 -37.84
CA ALA A 284 -19.15 -10.59 -38.18
C ALA A 284 -17.91 -11.48 -37.97
N LYS A 285 -16.98 -11.47 -38.93
CA LYS A 285 -15.69 -12.17 -38.81
C LYS A 285 -14.80 -11.58 -37.71
N THR A 286 -15.16 -10.42 -37.17
CA THR A 286 -14.44 -9.66 -36.13
C THR A 286 -14.85 -10.04 -34.71
N ILE A 287 -15.47 -11.21 -34.49
CA ILE A 287 -15.94 -11.62 -33.15
C ILE A 287 -14.80 -11.74 -32.13
N TRP A 288 -13.61 -12.10 -32.59
CA TRP A 288 -12.39 -12.15 -31.78
C TRP A 288 -11.98 -10.77 -31.24
N ILE A 289 -12.21 -9.69 -31.99
CA ILE A 289 -11.97 -8.31 -31.52
C ILE A 289 -12.93 -7.98 -30.39
N ALA A 290 -14.22 -8.31 -30.56
CA ALA A 290 -15.23 -8.06 -29.55
C ALA A 290 -14.91 -8.85 -28.26
N SER A 291 -14.46 -10.10 -28.38
CA SER A 291 -14.02 -10.90 -27.24
C SER A 291 -12.79 -10.31 -26.55
N LEU A 292 -11.80 -9.83 -27.29
CA LEU A 292 -10.61 -9.18 -26.72
C LEU A 292 -10.99 -7.91 -25.95
N VAL A 293 -11.81 -7.05 -26.54
CA VAL A 293 -12.30 -5.83 -25.88
C VAL A 293 -13.13 -6.17 -24.64
N ALA A 294 -13.98 -7.20 -24.72
CA ALA A 294 -14.74 -7.69 -23.57
C ALA A 294 -13.82 -8.16 -22.45
N GLY A 295 -12.74 -8.90 -22.76
CA GLY A 295 -11.73 -9.31 -21.79
C GLY A 295 -11.09 -8.12 -21.08
N ILE A 296 -10.64 -7.12 -21.86
CA ILE A 296 -10.05 -5.89 -21.30
C ILE A 296 -11.03 -5.17 -20.37
N LEU A 297 -12.27 -4.95 -20.81
CA LEU A 297 -13.28 -4.25 -20.00
C LEU A 297 -13.61 -4.99 -18.71
N VAL A 298 -13.71 -6.32 -18.77
CA VAL A 298 -13.96 -7.15 -17.60
C VAL A 298 -12.81 -7.07 -16.62
N SER A 299 -11.56 -7.10 -17.08
CA SER A 299 -10.39 -6.93 -16.21
C SER A 299 -10.39 -5.62 -15.43
N PHE A 300 -10.84 -4.52 -16.03
CA PHE A 300 -10.98 -3.26 -15.29
C PHE A 300 -12.05 -3.35 -14.20
N VAL A 301 -13.19 -3.97 -14.48
CA VAL A 301 -14.26 -4.17 -13.47
C VAL A 301 -13.80 -5.11 -12.37
N GLU A 302 -13.09 -6.17 -12.75
CA GLU A 302 -12.54 -7.17 -11.85
C GLU A 302 -11.51 -6.58 -10.89
N PHE A 303 -10.55 -5.80 -11.42
CA PHE A 303 -9.57 -5.08 -10.60
C PHE A 303 -10.23 -4.20 -9.54
N MET A 304 -11.38 -3.60 -9.84
CA MET A 304 -12.14 -2.80 -8.86
C MET A 304 -12.82 -3.63 -7.78
N CYS A 305 -13.06 -4.93 -8.02
CA CYS A 305 -13.73 -5.84 -7.09
C CYS A 305 -12.75 -6.71 -6.29
N THR A 306 -11.63 -7.14 -6.88
CA THR A 306 -10.65 -8.05 -6.26
C THR A 306 -9.24 -7.47 -6.17
N GLY A 307 -8.99 -6.27 -6.71
CA GLY A 307 -7.68 -5.60 -6.67
C GLY A 307 -7.12 -5.37 -5.26
N GLN A 308 -7.98 -5.30 -4.25
CA GLN A 308 -7.57 -5.21 -2.83
C GLN A 308 -6.77 -6.42 -2.35
N VAL A 309 -7.07 -7.62 -2.86
CA VAL A 309 -6.33 -8.83 -2.46
C VAL A 309 -4.89 -8.77 -2.99
N TYR A 310 -4.68 -8.07 -4.10
CA TYR A 310 -3.39 -7.92 -4.77
C TYR A 310 -2.60 -6.70 -4.31
N LEU A 311 -3.27 -5.69 -3.75
CA LEU A 311 -2.68 -4.51 -3.14
C LEU A 311 -2.95 -4.57 -1.64
N PRO A 312 -2.13 -5.31 -0.87
CA PRO A 312 -2.28 -5.35 0.58
C PRO A 312 -2.24 -3.91 1.08
N THR A 313 -3.35 -3.49 1.66
CA THR A 313 -3.50 -2.20 2.32
C THR A 313 -2.76 -2.25 3.63
#